data_AF-A0A0K1E2M8-F1
#
_entry.id   AF-A0A0K1E2M8-F1
#
_cell.length_a   1.000
_cell.length_b   1.000
_cell.length_c   1.000
_cell.angle_alpha   90.00
_cell.angle_beta   90.00
_cell.angle_gamma   90.00
#
_symmetry.space_group_name_H-M   'P 1'
#
loop_
_entity.id
_entity.type
_entity.pdbx_description
1 polymer ?
#
loop_
_entity_poly.entity_id
_entity_poly.type
_entity_poly.pdbx_seq_one_letter_code
_entity_poly.pdbx_strand_id
1 'polypeptide(L)'
;MLTVELLQDSFSLYYKGRKIPAVPLYATPLLHYVQYVAPYVAKRLVDAGMRRFRMRDARAARIIELACGGMCTHAQDGDEVEGLLEEAYYNLLADRLLAYTVSADAVVVPCADPALARALMRRAKEYAPDLATIASEHGGECPDADIRHTPRPIETPLPLGPASRAAVHTAIWALEDTVAESPLTPLLDWECDNV
;
A
#
# COMPACT_ATOMS: atom_id res chain seq x y z
N MET A 1 13.14 -7.97 -18.68
CA MET A 1 12.02 -7.24 -19.31
C MET A 1 10.79 -7.47 -18.46
N LEU A 2 10.11 -6.39 -18.03
CA LEU A 2 8.86 -6.46 -17.27
C LEU A 2 7.69 -6.40 -18.24
N THR A 3 6.77 -7.35 -18.16
CA THR A 3 5.54 -7.39 -18.97
C THR A 3 4.34 -7.11 -18.08
N VAL A 4 3.31 -6.44 -18.61
CA VAL A 4 2.11 -6.07 -17.85
C VAL A 4 0.89 -6.77 -18.43
N GLU A 5 0.07 -7.37 -17.57
CA GLU A 5 -1.25 -7.91 -17.89
C GLU A 5 -2.30 -7.26 -16.99
N LEU A 6 -3.40 -6.78 -17.58
CA LEU A 6 -4.53 -6.19 -16.85
C LEU A 6 -5.57 -7.27 -16.53
N LEU A 7 -5.94 -7.38 -15.26
CA LEU A 7 -7.02 -8.24 -14.78
C LEU A 7 -8.17 -7.38 -14.24
N GLN A 8 -9.33 -7.99 -14.03
CA GLN A 8 -10.55 -7.27 -13.62
C GLN A 8 -10.35 -6.48 -12.31
N ASP A 9 -9.64 -7.06 -11.34
CA ASP A 9 -9.45 -6.48 -9.99
C ASP A 9 -7.96 -6.30 -9.58
N SER A 10 -7.02 -6.50 -10.51
CA SER A 10 -5.57 -6.33 -10.25
C SER A 10 -4.82 -6.17 -11.57
N PHE A 11 -3.52 -5.90 -11.51
CA PHE A 11 -2.64 -6.13 -12.66
C PHE A 11 -1.51 -7.05 -12.25
N SER A 12 -1.14 -7.93 -13.17
CA SER A 12 0.00 -8.83 -12.97
C SER A 12 1.19 -8.26 -13.72
N LEU A 13 2.29 -8.08 -13.00
CA LEU A 13 3.58 -7.80 -13.62
C LEU A 13 4.30 -9.14 -13.78
N TYR A 14 4.92 -9.37 -14.93
CA TYR A 14 5.72 -10.56 -15.16
C TYR A 14 7.18 -10.19 -15.32
N TYR A 15 8.04 -10.79 -14.50
CA TYR A 15 9.47 -10.62 -14.56
C TYR A 15 10.14 -11.96 -14.84
N LYS A 16 10.80 -12.08 -16.01
CA LYS A 16 11.44 -13.34 -16.48
C LYS A 16 10.47 -14.54 -16.42
N GLY A 17 9.19 -14.33 -16.75
CA GLY A 17 8.13 -15.35 -16.73
C GLY A 17 7.49 -15.61 -15.37
N ARG A 18 8.00 -15.02 -14.27
CA ARG A 18 7.42 -15.14 -12.92
C ARG A 18 6.45 -14.00 -12.64
N LYS A 19 5.33 -14.33 -12.00
CA LYS A 19 4.23 -13.41 -11.72
C LYS A 19 4.49 -12.62 -10.44
N ILE A 20 4.27 -11.32 -10.50
CA ILE A 20 4.17 -10.40 -9.37
C ILE A 20 2.71 -9.91 -9.35
N PRO A 21 1.85 -10.46 -8.47
CA PRO A 21 0.50 -9.97 -8.29
C PRO A 21 0.56 -8.55 -7.71
N ALA A 22 0.12 -7.54 -8.46
CA ALA A 22 0.18 -6.15 -8.01
C ALA A 22 -1.23 -5.63 -7.67
N VAL A 23 -1.39 -5.06 -6.47
CA VAL A 23 -2.66 -4.52 -6.00
C VAL A 23 -2.56 -3.01 -5.77
N PRO A 24 -3.14 -2.20 -6.67
CA PRO A 24 -3.10 -0.76 -6.54
C PRO A 24 -4.12 -0.21 -5.51
N LEU A 25 -3.68 0.72 -4.66
CA LEU A 25 -4.46 1.22 -3.53
C LEU A 25 -5.05 2.62 -3.73
N TYR A 26 -4.25 3.61 -4.19
CA TYR A 26 -4.72 5.01 -4.29
C TYR A 26 -5.14 5.45 -5.71
N ALA A 27 -4.63 4.81 -6.77
CA ALA A 27 -4.60 5.43 -8.10
C ALA A 27 -5.22 4.61 -9.25
N THR A 28 -6.13 3.70 -8.96
CA THR A 28 -6.68 2.77 -9.98
C THR A 28 -8.19 2.70 -9.95
N PRO A 29 -8.84 2.11 -10.97
CA PRO A 29 -10.31 2.09 -11.09
C PRO A 29 -11.02 1.47 -9.87
N LEU A 30 -10.31 0.63 -9.11
CA LEU A 30 -10.82 -0.05 -7.93
C LEU A 30 -10.79 0.84 -6.68
N LEU A 31 -9.97 1.89 -6.66
CA LEU A 31 -9.94 2.94 -5.65
C LEU A 31 -10.05 2.43 -4.19
N HIS A 32 -9.39 1.31 -3.85
CA HIS A 32 -9.59 0.62 -2.57
C HIS A 32 -9.47 1.55 -1.35
N TYR A 33 -8.48 2.45 -1.35
CA TYR A 33 -8.36 3.45 -0.30
C TYR A 33 -9.57 4.40 -0.23
N VAL A 34 -10.02 4.91 -1.37
CA VAL A 34 -11.16 5.83 -1.47
C VAL A 34 -12.47 5.13 -1.09
N GLN A 35 -12.65 3.87 -1.47
CA GLN A 35 -13.86 3.10 -1.20
C GLN A 35 -13.98 2.71 0.27
N TYR A 36 -12.86 2.47 0.94
CA TYR A 36 -12.87 1.80 2.23
C TYR A 36 -12.22 2.61 3.35
N VAL A 37 -10.96 3.01 3.17
CA VAL A 37 -10.17 3.64 4.23
C VAL A 37 -10.60 5.08 4.46
N ALA A 38 -10.69 5.88 3.40
CA ALA A 38 -11.03 7.30 3.52
C ALA A 38 -12.42 7.54 4.14
N PRO A 39 -13.50 6.82 3.76
CA PRO A 39 -14.82 6.99 4.38
C PRO A 39 -14.82 6.57 5.85
N TYR A 40 -14.07 5.52 6.20
CA TYR A 40 -13.95 5.06 7.58
C TYR A 40 -13.29 6.11 8.46
N VAL A 41 -12.13 6.60 8.06
CA VAL A 41 -11.39 7.61 8.81
C VAL A 41 -12.20 8.91 8.87
N ALA A 42 -12.81 9.33 7.75
CA ALA A 42 -13.67 10.51 7.71
C ALA A 42 -14.82 10.43 8.72
N LYS A 43 -15.52 9.29 8.76
CA LYS A 43 -16.58 9.06 9.74
C LYS A 43 -16.06 9.14 11.17
N ARG A 44 -14.94 8.48 11.48
CA ARG A 44 -14.33 8.52 12.83
C ARG A 44 -13.93 9.92 13.26
N LEU A 45 -13.40 10.74 12.35
CA LEU A 45 -13.05 12.14 12.61
C LEU A 45 -14.29 12.98 12.92
N VAL A 46 -15.34 12.83 12.11
CA VAL A 46 -16.61 13.54 12.29
C VAL A 46 -17.28 13.16 13.61
N ASP A 47 -17.38 11.85 13.90
CA ASP A 47 -17.99 11.33 15.12
C ASP A 47 -17.25 11.81 16.39
N ALA A 48 -15.92 11.98 16.30
CA ALA A 48 -15.10 12.50 17.38
C ALA A 48 -15.04 14.04 17.47
N GLY A 49 -15.69 14.75 16.54
CA GLY A 49 -15.64 16.22 16.46
C GLY A 49 -14.27 16.80 16.06
N MET A 50 -13.38 15.97 15.49
CA MET A 50 -12.05 16.38 15.06
C MET A 50 -12.12 17.16 13.74
N ARG A 51 -11.86 18.47 13.79
CA ARG A 51 -11.94 19.37 12.63
C ARG A 51 -10.64 19.50 11.86
N ARG A 52 -9.49 19.27 12.50
CA ARG A 52 -8.17 19.43 11.90
C ARG A 52 -7.37 18.17 12.19
N PHE A 53 -6.84 17.54 11.14
CA PHE A 53 -6.07 16.31 11.29
C PHE A 53 -4.74 16.39 10.57
N ARG A 54 -3.75 15.65 11.06
CA ARG A 54 -2.40 15.60 10.54
C ARG A 54 -2.08 14.19 10.03
N MET A 55 -1.58 14.14 8.80
CA MET A 55 -1.05 12.94 8.15
C MET A 55 0.15 13.29 7.28
N ARG A 56 1.06 12.33 7.07
CA ARG A 56 2.28 12.48 6.26
C ARG A 56 2.00 12.58 4.76
N ASP A 57 1.14 11.71 4.24
CA ASP A 57 0.78 11.69 2.82
C ASP A 57 -0.29 12.74 2.51
N ALA A 58 0.10 13.82 1.82
CA ALA A 58 -0.80 14.89 1.43
C ALA A 58 -1.87 14.46 0.41
N ARG A 59 -1.58 13.48 -0.46
CA ARG A 59 -2.53 12.96 -1.44
C ARG A 59 -3.61 12.14 -0.72
N ALA A 60 -3.22 11.25 0.17
CA ALA A 60 -4.14 10.49 1.01
C ALA A 60 -4.98 11.44 1.90
N ALA A 61 -4.38 12.53 2.40
CA ALA A 61 -5.05 13.49 3.26
C ALA A 61 -6.15 14.22 2.51
N ARG A 62 -5.86 14.64 1.27
CA ARG A 62 -6.83 15.27 0.40
C ARG A 62 -8.06 14.39 0.15
N ILE A 63 -7.87 13.08 -0.02
CA ILE A 63 -8.99 12.14 -0.21
C ILE A 63 -9.85 12.06 1.06
N ILE A 64 -9.25 12.05 2.25
CA ILE A 64 -9.99 12.08 3.52
C ILE A 64 -10.77 13.38 3.67
N GLU A 65 -10.18 14.54 3.37
CA GLU A 65 -10.90 15.84 3.42
C GLU A 65 -12.16 15.83 2.55
N LEU A 66 -12.04 15.27 1.34
CA LEU A 66 -13.17 15.13 0.42
C LEU A 66 -14.23 14.18 0.99
N ALA A 67 -13.82 13.04 1.57
CA ALA A 67 -14.73 12.10 2.22
C ALA A 67 -15.43 12.69 3.45
N CYS A 68 -14.78 13.63 4.17
CA CYS A 68 -15.36 14.38 5.27
C CYS A 68 -16.37 15.45 4.81
N GLY A 69 -16.54 15.70 3.51
CA GLY A 69 -17.47 16.72 3.01
C GLY A 69 -17.16 18.14 3.52
N GLY A 70 -15.89 18.45 3.78
CA GLY A 70 -15.45 19.75 4.31
C GLY A 70 -15.58 19.93 5.82
N MET A 71 -15.99 18.90 6.58
CA MET A 71 -16.06 18.96 8.05
C MET A 71 -14.69 18.82 8.74
N CYS A 72 -13.72 18.22 8.06
CA CYS A 72 -12.36 18.00 8.56
C CYS A 72 -11.36 18.49 7.51
N THR A 73 -10.28 19.12 7.94
CA THR A 73 -9.21 19.63 7.07
C THR A 73 -7.85 19.11 7.50
N HIS A 74 -6.99 18.87 6.51
CA HIS A 74 -5.61 18.50 6.74
C HIS A 74 -4.82 19.73 7.19
N ALA A 75 -4.12 19.60 8.31
CA ALA A 75 -3.30 20.66 8.88
C ALA A 75 -2.09 20.08 9.63
N GLN A 76 -0.94 20.76 9.56
CA GLN A 76 0.29 20.31 10.22
C GLN A 76 0.22 20.39 11.75
N ASP A 77 -0.63 21.27 12.28
CA ASP A 77 -0.97 21.44 13.69
C ASP A 77 -2.30 20.75 14.06
N GLY A 78 -2.82 19.86 13.20
CA GLY A 78 -3.98 19.03 13.50
C GLY A 78 -3.66 17.79 14.34
N ASP A 79 -4.70 17.08 14.76
CA ASP A 79 -4.56 15.85 15.53
C ASP A 79 -3.99 14.71 14.68
N GLU A 80 -3.06 13.94 15.23
CA GLU A 80 -2.45 12.80 14.52
C GLU A 80 -3.45 11.65 14.36
N VAL A 81 -3.62 11.18 13.13
CA VAL A 81 -4.61 10.13 12.78
C VAL A 81 -3.99 8.78 12.44
N GLU A 82 -2.70 8.59 12.73
CA GLU A 82 -1.97 7.37 12.35
C GLU A 82 -2.61 6.10 12.92
N GLY A 83 -3.10 6.15 14.16
CA GLY A 83 -3.84 5.02 14.76
C GLY A 83 -5.19 4.73 14.10
N LEU A 84 -5.92 5.76 13.67
CA LEU A 84 -7.19 5.58 12.94
C LEU A 84 -6.95 5.00 11.54
N LEU A 85 -5.86 5.41 10.89
CA LEU A 85 -5.44 4.86 9.59
C LEU A 85 -5.08 3.39 9.73
N GLU A 86 -4.27 3.03 10.72
CA GLU A 86 -3.88 1.64 10.98
C GLU A 86 -5.12 0.77 11.25
N GLU A 87 -6.05 1.25 12.07
CA GLU A 87 -7.33 0.57 12.33
C GLU A 87 -8.14 0.39 11.04
N ALA A 88 -8.25 1.43 10.21
CA ALA A 88 -8.98 1.38 8.95
C ALA A 88 -8.33 0.40 7.96
N TYR A 89 -7.01 0.44 7.81
CA TYR A 89 -6.26 -0.48 6.97
C TYR A 89 -6.43 -1.91 7.44
N TYR A 90 -6.27 -2.17 8.74
CA TYR A 90 -6.38 -3.50 9.31
C TYR A 90 -7.78 -4.10 9.09
N ASN A 91 -8.83 -3.32 9.37
CA ASN A 91 -10.21 -3.80 9.28
C ASN A 91 -10.75 -3.90 7.85
N LEU A 92 -10.28 -3.07 6.92
CA LEU A 92 -10.94 -2.90 5.63
C LEU A 92 -10.04 -3.21 4.42
N LEU A 93 -8.72 -3.11 4.55
CA LEU A 93 -7.83 -3.23 3.39
C LEU A 93 -6.89 -4.42 3.48
N ALA A 94 -6.29 -4.68 4.64
CA ALA A 94 -5.29 -5.72 4.83
C ALA A 94 -5.85 -7.11 4.50
N ASP A 95 -7.06 -7.42 4.96
CA ASP A 95 -7.73 -8.69 4.66
C ASP A 95 -7.98 -8.89 3.17
N ARG A 96 -8.42 -7.82 2.47
CA ARG A 96 -8.66 -7.86 1.02
C ARG A 96 -7.37 -8.02 0.23
N LEU A 97 -6.29 -7.38 0.67
CA LEU A 97 -4.97 -7.56 0.07
C LEU A 97 -4.50 -9.00 0.25
N LEU A 98 -4.60 -9.52 1.47
CA LEU A 98 -4.17 -10.87 1.77
C LEU A 98 -5.06 -11.95 1.14
N ALA A 99 -6.31 -11.65 0.77
CA ALA A 99 -7.10 -12.59 -0.03
C ALA A 99 -6.44 -12.93 -1.39
N TYR A 100 -5.58 -12.05 -1.93
CA TYR A 100 -4.81 -12.35 -3.14
C TYR A 100 -3.63 -13.31 -2.91
N THR A 101 -3.31 -13.65 -1.65
CA THR A 101 -2.19 -14.56 -1.32
C THR A 101 -2.48 -16.02 -1.62
N VAL A 102 -3.69 -16.38 -2.04
CA VAL A 102 -3.99 -17.71 -2.61
C VAL A 102 -3.06 -18.05 -3.80
N SER A 103 -2.49 -17.02 -4.45
CA SER A 103 -1.51 -17.18 -5.52
C SER A 103 -0.14 -16.55 -5.24
N ALA A 104 0.17 -16.25 -3.97
CA ALA A 104 1.42 -15.60 -3.55
C ALA A 104 2.08 -16.34 -2.38
N ASP A 105 3.40 -16.34 -2.34
CA ASP A 105 4.21 -16.96 -1.28
C ASP A 105 4.88 -15.93 -0.35
N ALA A 106 4.83 -14.66 -0.74
CA ALA A 106 5.28 -13.54 0.07
C ALA A 106 4.41 -12.30 -0.16
N VAL A 107 4.49 -11.34 0.76
CA VAL A 107 3.90 -10.02 0.61
C VAL A 107 4.96 -8.93 0.77
N VAL A 108 5.02 -8.04 -0.19
CA VAL A 108 5.82 -6.82 -0.09
C VAL A 108 5.07 -5.82 0.78
N VAL A 109 5.76 -5.30 1.80
CA VAL A 109 5.22 -4.32 2.74
C VAL A 109 5.81 -2.94 2.40
N PRO A 110 5.02 -2.01 1.85
CA PRO A 110 5.53 -0.68 1.50
C PRO A 110 5.68 0.20 2.76
N CYS A 111 6.92 0.50 3.16
CA CYS A 111 7.20 1.25 4.40
C CYS A 111 6.95 2.75 4.31
N ALA A 112 6.65 3.28 3.12
CA ALA A 112 6.29 4.68 2.91
C ALA A 112 4.99 5.08 3.64
N ASP A 113 4.11 4.10 3.92
CA ASP A 113 2.90 4.27 4.75
C ASP A 113 3.01 3.37 6.00
N PRO A 114 3.50 3.90 7.14
CA PRO A 114 3.71 3.11 8.34
C PRO A 114 2.42 2.49 8.91
N ALA A 115 1.28 3.17 8.77
CA ALA A 115 0.01 2.68 9.26
C ALA A 115 -0.46 1.47 8.45
N LEU A 116 -0.36 1.54 7.12
CA LEU A 116 -0.64 0.41 6.24
C LEU A 116 0.35 -0.73 6.49
N ALA A 117 1.64 -0.42 6.64
CA ALA A 117 2.68 -1.42 6.88
C ALA A 117 2.41 -2.24 8.15
N ARG A 118 2.10 -1.57 9.27
CA ARG A 118 1.74 -2.25 10.54
C ARG A 118 0.48 -3.09 10.40
N ALA A 119 -0.56 -2.54 9.78
CA ALA A 119 -1.81 -3.26 9.53
C ALA A 119 -1.60 -4.52 8.66
N LEU A 120 -0.81 -4.42 7.60
CA LEU A 120 -0.48 -5.54 6.71
C LEU A 120 0.34 -6.60 7.41
N MET A 121 1.42 -6.23 8.11
CA MET A 121 2.26 -7.18 8.83
C MET A 121 1.47 -7.93 9.90
N ARG A 122 0.65 -7.20 10.68
CA ARG A 122 -0.22 -7.80 11.69
C ARG A 122 -1.20 -8.79 11.05
N ARG A 123 -1.89 -8.39 9.98
CA ARG A 123 -2.89 -9.26 9.33
C ARG A 123 -2.24 -10.45 8.63
N ALA A 124 -1.05 -10.30 8.05
CA ALA A 124 -0.31 -11.38 7.42
C ALA A 124 0.02 -12.48 8.44
N LYS A 125 0.55 -12.09 9.61
CA LYS A 125 0.85 -13.02 10.71
C LYS A 125 -0.38 -13.75 11.24
N GLU A 126 -1.55 -13.09 11.25
CA GLU A 126 -2.82 -13.70 11.68
C GLU A 126 -3.43 -14.64 10.62
N TYR A 127 -3.38 -14.25 9.34
CA TYR A 127 -4.07 -14.95 8.24
C TYR A 127 -3.25 -16.12 7.69
N ALA A 128 -1.94 -15.92 7.50
CA ALA A 128 -1.03 -16.90 6.94
C ALA A 128 0.33 -16.77 7.62
N PRO A 129 0.56 -17.44 8.77
CA PRO A 129 1.81 -17.33 9.54
C PRO A 129 3.08 -17.68 8.75
N ASP A 130 2.95 -18.52 7.72
CA ASP A 130 4.06 -18.93 6.85
C ASP A 130 4.29 -17.96 5.67
N LEU A 131 3.43 -16.95 5.48
CA LEU A 131 3.58 -15.95 4.42
C LEU A 131 4.70 -14.99 4.79
N ALA A 132 5.81 -15.03 4.04
CA ALA A 132 6.93 -14.14 4.29
C ALA A 132 6.55 -12.67 4.03
N THR A 133 6.91 -11.79 4.95
CA THR A 133 6.78 -10.34 4.81
C THR A 133 8.11 -9.72 4.39
N ILE A 134 8.11 -8.99 3.27
CA ILE A 134 9.31 -8.35 2.70
C ILE A 134 9.14 -6.83 2.75
N ALA A 135 9.84 -6.17 3.67
CA ALA A 135 9.82 -4.71 3.77
C ALA A 135 10.50 -4.05 2.57
N SER A 136 9.78 -3.14 1.92
CA SER A 136 10.31 -2.20 0.94
C SER A 136 10.63 -0.88 1.65
N GLU A 137 11.87 -0.73 2.10
CA GLU A 137 12.36 0.41 2.90
C GLU A 137 12.61 1.66 2.03
N HIS A 138 11.52 2.27 1.56
CA HIS A 138 11.51 3.55 0.86
C HIS A 138 10.52 4.48 1.56
N GLY A 139 10.97 5.70 1.92
CA GLY A 139 10.14 6.68 2.63
C GLY A 139 9.82 6.33 4.09
N GLY A 140 10.31 5.19 4.59
CA GLY A 140 10.14 4.71 5.96
C GLY A 140 10.79 3.35 6.17
N GLU A 141 10.68 2.84 7.40
CA GLU A 141 11.26 1.57 7.85
C GLU A 141 10.15 0.64 8.38
N CYS A 142 10.34 -0.68 8.22
CA CYS A 142 9.45 -1.70 8.77
C CYS A 142 10.29 -2.76 9.52
N PRO A 143 10.68 -2.51 10.78
CA PRO A 143 11.59 -3.39 11.50
C PRO A 143 11.01 -4.77 11.81
N ASP A 144 9.68 -4.91 11.81
CA ASP A 144 8.96 -6.13 12.19
C ASP A 144 8.70 -7.10 11.02
N ALA A 145 9.20 -6.78 9.82
CA ALA A 145 9.13 -7.64 8.64
C ALA A 145 10.20 -8.74 8.70
N ASP A 146 9.88 -9.91 8.15
CA ASP A 146 10.79 -11.07 8.17
C ASP A 146 12.07 -10.79 7.37
N ILE A 147 11.91 -10.06 6.27
CA ILE A 147 13.00 -9.70 5.35
C ILE A 147 12.91 -8.21 5.09
N ARG A 148 14.07 -7.55 5.06
CA ARG A 148 14.17 -6.11 4.79
C ARG A 148 15.02 -5.86 3.57
N HIS A 149 14.53 -4.98 2.70
CA HIS A 149 15.22 -4.61 1.47
C HIS A 149 15.12 -3.11 1.25
N THR A 150 16.25 -2.49 0.94
CA THR A 150 16.34 -1.09 0.55
C THR A 150 16.31 -0.98 -0.98
N PRO A 151 15.17 -0.63 -1.59
CA PRO A 151 15.05 -0.65 -3.04
C PRO A 151 15.81 0.50 -3.70
N ARG A 152 16.21 0.27 -4.95
CA ARG A 152 16.83 1.28 -5.82
C ARG A 152 15.79 1.80 -6.80
N PRO A 153 15.96 3.03 -7.32
CA PRO A 153 15.14 3.53 -8.41
C PRO A 153 15.18 2.58 -9.60
N ILE A 154 14.00 2.29 -10.16
CA ILE A 154 13.85 1.52 -11.40
C ILE A 154 12.96 2.26 -12.38
N GLU A 155 13.20 2.02 -13.65
CA GLU A 155 12.25 2.35 -14.70
C GLU A 155 11.17 1.28 -14.76
N THR A 156 9.92 1.72 -14.82
CA THR A 156 8.75 0.85 -14.96
C THR A 156 7.98 1.27 -16.21
N PRO A 157 7.44 0.32 -17.00
CA PRO A 157 6.59 0.65 -18.14
C PRO A 157 5.25 1.28 -17.71
N LEU A 158 4.91 1.16 -16.43
CA LEU A 158 3.79 1.84 -15.80
C LEU A 158 4.27 3.15 -15.17
N PRO A 159 3.49 4.23 -15.23
CA PRO A 159 3.82 5.48 -14.56
C PRO A 159 3.48 5.39 -13.06
N LEU A 160 4.20 4.51 -12.37
CA LEU A 160 4.16 4.33 -10.92
C LEU A 160 4.89 5.49 -10.24
N GLY A 161 4.40 5.92 -9.08
CA GLY A 161 5.14 6.86 -8.25
C GLY A 161 6.30 6.20 -7.50
N PRO A 162 7.10 6.99 -6.75
CA PRO A 162 8.29 6.49 -6.07
C PRO A 162 8.05 5.33 -5.12
N ALA A 163 6.98 5.35 -4.33
CA ALA A 163 6.69 4.29 -3.37
C ALA A 163 6.29 2.98 -4.06
N SER A 164 5.47 3.06 -5.12
CA SER A 164 5.10 1.92 -5.95
C SER A 164 6.28 1.35 -6.74
N ARG A 165 7.17 2.20 -7.30
CA ARG A 165 8.39 1.75 -7.97
C ARG A 165 9.32 1.01 -7.00
N ALA A 166 9.48 1.54 -5.78
CA ALA A 166 10.25 0.90 -4.73
C ALA A 166 9.69 -0.48 -4.35
N ALA A 167 8.36 -0.61 -4.22
CA ALA A 167 7.71 -1.89 -3.96
C ALA A 167 7.93 -2.89 -5.10
N VAL A 168 7.79 -2.46 -6.37
CA VAL A 168 8.07 -3.32 -7.54
C VAL A 168 9.53 -3.74 -7.61
N HIS A 169 10.48 -2.85 -7.32
CA HIS A 169 11.90 -3.22 -7.28
C HIS A 169 12.16 -4.26 -6.19
N THR A 170 11.54 -4.13 -5.02
CA THR A 170 11.64 -5.13 -3.94
C THR A 170 11.07 -6.47 -4.38
N ALA A 171 9.95 -6.49 -5.09
CA ALA A 171 9.39 -7.71 -5.66
C ALA A 171 10.33 -8.36 -6.70
N ILE A 172 10.91 -7.57 -7.61
CA ILE A 172 11.88 -8.05 -8.60
C ILE A 172 13.11 -8.63 -7.90
N TRP A 173 13.67 -7.92 -6.91
CA TRP A 173 14.80 -8.40 -6.12
C TRP A 173 14.47 -9.72 -5.41
N ALA A 174 13.31 -9.84 -4.78
CA ALA A 174 12.90 -11.05 -4.10
C ALA A 174 12.82 -12.26 -5.05
N LEU A 175 12.36 -12.03 -6.30
CA LEU A 175 12.41 -13.04 -7.35
C LEU A 175 13.86 -13.39 -7.74
N GLU A 176 14.74 -12.39 -7.92
CA GLU A 176 16.12 -12.62 -8.35
C GLU A 176 16.97 -13.36 -7.31
N ASP A 177 16.81 -13.01 -6.04
CA ASP A 177 17.53 -13.62 -4.92
C ASP A 177 16.85 -14.88 -4.40
N THR A 178 15.82 -15.38 -5.10
CA THR A 178 15.05 -16.60 -4.75
C THR A 178 14.45 -16.56 -3.33
N VAL A 179 14.15 -15.35 -2.87
CA VAL A 179 13.48 -15.10 -1.59
C VAL A 179 11.97 -15.38 -1.69
N ALA A 180 11.39 -15.18 -2.87
CA ALA A 180 10.00 -15.47 -3.19
C ALA A 180 9.85 -15.89 -4.67
N GLU A 181 8.77 -16.58 -5.00
CA GLU A 181 8.40 -17.02 -6.35
C GLU A 181 7.24 -16.20 -6.93
N SER A 182 6.36 -15.66 -6.08
CA SER A 182 5.26 -14.78 -6.49
C SER A 182 4.91 -13.76 -5.40
N PRO A 183 5.70 -12.69 -5.24
CA PRO A 183 5.48 -11.69 -4.20
C PRO A 183 4.27 -10.80 -4.50
N LEU A 184 3.24 -10.87 -3.66
CA LEU A 184 2.10 -9.94 -3.69
C LEU A 184 2.61 -8.53 -3.37
N THR A 185 2.33 -7.57 -4.26
CA THR A 185 2.93 -6.24 -4.22
C THR A 185 1.85 -5.15 -4.20
N PRO A 186 1.50 -4.60 -3.03
CA PRO A 186 0.64 -3.42 -2.92
C PRO A 186 1.32 -2.20 -3.53
N LEU A 187 0.58 -1.40 -4.30
CA LEU A 187 1.08 -0.22 -4.98
C LEU A 187 0.35 1.02 -4.47
N LEU A 188 1.12 1.96 -3.93
CA LEU A 188 0.60 3.14 -3.28
C LEU A 188 0.29 4.21 -4.33
N ASP A 189 1.32 4.75 -4.97
CA ASP A 189 1.23 5.96 -5.78
C ASP A 189 1.34 5.70 -7.29
N TRP A 190 0.93 6.70 -8.05
CA TRP A 190 0.96 6.75 -9.51
C TRP A 190 1.36 8.17 -9.91
N GLU A 191 2.33 8.25 -10.83
CA GLU A 191 2.71 9.48 -11.51
C GLU A 191 1.68 9.74 -12.61
N CYS A 192 0.86 10.77 -12.42
CA CYS A 192 0.14 11.34 -13.55
C CYS A 192 1.11 12.31 -14.22
N ASP A 193 1.70 11.91 -15.33
CA ASP A 193 2.30 12.89 -16.23
C ASP A 193 1.17 13.83 -16.66
N ASN A 194 1.26 15.09 -16.23
CA ASN A 194 0.37 16.14 -16.72
C ASN A 194 0.71 16.38 -18.20
N VAL A 195 0.12 15.58 -19.09
CA VAL A 195 0.04 15.86 -20.52
C VAL A 195 -1.24 16.64 -20.79
#